data_AF-A0A532UG50-F1
#
_entry.id   AF-A0A532UG50-F1
#
_cell.length_a   1.000
_cell.length_b   1.000
_cell.length_c   1.000
_cell.angle_alpha   90.00
_cell.angle_beta   90.00
_cell.angle_gamma   90.00
#
_symmetry.space_group_name_H-M   'P 1'
#
loop_
_entity.id
_entity.type
_entity.pdbx_description
1 polymer ?
#
loop_
_entity_poly.entity_id
_entity_poly.type
_entity_poly.pdbx_seq_one_letter_code
_entity_poly.pdbx_strand_id
1 'polypeptide(L)'
;MTIQFNCPNCDAVIAFDDKHCGKHARCYTCGQGFIIPFKDGDKAKKVKPTEEKGESLPGFYRAVFVDNRQLFTTPRNVTGLVFIATAVCCKFFVAGRNYTLTIPGAAYTVDLPLPIGHVLHAAAWGFLFWYYMEIVYSTAFDREDLPDVVVGGPRGFVRLIVRSIYTFFIVLLAVELPLLIYLATSAITNVEWPVLFYVFLFGGLFLLPMAILTVAVGKDLTLLRPDYLVAAILRGFRPYLAPAVLLGAAGAIQTQANQYSNQGFAVAAWHLLLNLTVQVVILIAMRSIGLFYRHYSCYLQW
;
A
#
# COMPACT_ATOMS: atom_id res chain seq x y z
N MET A 1 -26.03 -9.58 26.60
CA MET A 1 -26.07 -11.06 26.52
C MET A 1 -25.24 -11.46 25.31
N THR A 2 -24.83 -12.72 25.19
CA THR A 2 -23.99 -13.18 24.07
C THR A 2 -24.72 -14.26 23.30
N ILE A 3 -24.89 -14.06 22.00
CA ILE A 3 -25.51 -15.00 21.07
C ILE A 3 -24.43 -15.83 20.42
N GLN A 4 -24.52 -17.14 20.59
CA GLN A 4 -23.66 -18.14 19.99
C GLN A 4 -24.38 -18.87 18.86
N PHE A 5 -23.69 -19.02 17.73
CA PHE A 5 -24.21 -19.75 16.58
C PHE A 5 -23.07 -20.29 15.73
N ASN A 6 -23.37 -21.28 14.90
CA ASN A 6 -22.40 -21.89 14.01
C ASN A 6 -22.35 -21.15 12.67
N CYS A 7 -21.15 -20.99 12.13
CA CYS A 7 -20.96 -20.44 10.80
C CYS A 7 -21.66 -21.32 9.76
N PRO A 8 -22.50 -20.76 8.86
CA PRO A 8 -23.27 -21.54 7.88
C PRO A 8 -22.43 -22.17 6.75
N ASN A 9 -21.10 -22.10 6.83
CA ASN A 9 -20.18 -22.61 5.80
C ASN A 9 -19.06 -23.50 6.34
N CYS A 10 -18.55 -23.22 7.55
CA CYS A 10 -17.45 -23.98 8.14
C CYS A 10 -17.77 -24.54 9.54
N ASP A 11 -19.01 -24.37 10.00
CA ASP A 11 -19.51 -24.81 11.31
C ASP A 11 -18.69 -24.34 12.53
N ALA A 12 -17.78 -23.37 12.35
CA ALA A 12 -17.07 -22.75 13.45
C ALA A 12 -18.05 -22.02 14.39
N VAL A 13 -17.87 -22.19 15.70
CA VAL A 13 -18.66 -21.52 16.74
C VAL A 13 -18.28 -20.04 16.78
N ILE A 14 -19.26 -19.16 16.63
CA ILE A 14 -19.10 -17.71 16.63
C ILE A 14 -19.98 -17.12 17.73
N ALA A 15 -19.42 -16.20 18.51
CA ALA A 15 -20.12 -15.50 19.58
C ALA A 15 -20.12 -13.99 19.31
N PHE A 16 -21.30 -13.37 19.38
CA PHE A 16 -21.47 -11.91 19.33
C PHE A 16 -22.28 -11.40 20.51
N ASP A 17 -22.04 -10.16 20.90
CA ASP A 17 -22.85 -9.45 21.88
C ASP A 17 -24.21 -9.07 21.24
N ASP A 18 -25.30 -9.21 21.98
CA ASP A 18 -26.69 -8.99 21.53
C ASP A 18 -26.92 -7.61 20.89
N LYS A 19 -26.10 -6.61 21.23
CA LYS A 19 -26.13 -5.29 20.59
C LYS A 19 -25.83 -5.31 19.07
N HIS A 20 -25.37 -6.45 18.55
CA HIS A 20 -25.06 -6.66 17.15
C HIS A 20 -26.08 -7.54 16.41
N CYS A 21 -27.18 -7.94 17.06
CA CYS A 21 -28.29 -8.64 16.42
C CYS A 21 -28.77 -7.93 15.15
N GLY A 22 -29.01 -8.70 14.09
CA GLY A 22 -29.48 -8.18 12.80
C GLY A 22 -28.42 -7.44 11.97
N LYS A 23 -27.18 -7.26 12.48
CA LYS A 23 -26.08 -6.67 11.71
C LYS A 23 -25.34 -7.72 10.89
N HIS A 24 -24.70 -7.26 9.82
CA HIS A 24 -23.82 -8.08 9.00
C HIS A 24 -22.48 -8.33 9.72
N ALA A 25 -22.03 -9.58 9.69
CA ALA A 25 -20.74 -9.99 10.20
C ALA A 25 -20.10 -10.99 9.24
N ARG A 26 -18.80 -11.22 9.41
CA ARG A 26 -18.02 -12.19 8.64
C ARG A 26 -17.39 -13.21 9.59
N CYS A 27 -17.31 -14.45 9.15
CA CYS A 27 -16.60 -15.50 9.87
C CYS A 27 -15.09 -15.22 9.82
N TYR A 28 -14.41 -15.19 10.97
CA TYR A 28 -12.95 -15.07 11.00
C TYR A 28 -12.24 -16.31 10.45
N THR A 29 -12.90 -17.48 10.47
CA THR A 29 -12.30 -18.75 10.03
C THR A 29 -12.42 -18.97 8.53
N CYS A 30 -13.57 -18.66 7.91
CA CYS A 30 -13.81 -18.93 6.48
C CYS A 30 -14.22 -17.70 5.65
N GLY A 31 -14.33 -16.52 6.25
CA GLY A 31 -14.67 -15.27 5.56
C GLY A 31 -16.13 -15.12 5.14
N GLN A 32 -16.98 -16.15 5.30
CA GLN A 32 -18.39 -16.10 4.89
C GLN A 32 -19.15 -14.98 5.61
N GLY A 33 -19.87 -14.16 4.84
CA GLY A 33 -20.81 -13.16 5.36
C GLY A 33 -22.12 -13.78 5.82
N PHE A 34 -22.63 -13.33 6.96
CA PHE A 34 -23.92 -13.75 7.52
C PHE A 34 -24.54 -12.60 8.34
N ILE A 35 -25.84 -12.71 8.64
CA ILE A 35 -26.53 -11.80 9.56
C ILE A 35 -26.56 -12.45 10.94
N ILE A 36 -26.17 -11.69 11.97
CA ILE A 36 -26.16 -12.17 13.36
C ILE A 36 -27.61 -12.45 13.78
N PRO A 37 -27.94 -13.68 14.23
CA PRO A 37 -29.28 -14.04 14.65
C PRO A 37 -29.71 -13.29 15.91
N PHE A 38 -31.02 -13.23 16.17
CA PHE A 38 -31.58 -12.53 17.33
C PHE A 38 -31.67 -13.41 18.59
N LYS A 39 -31.49 -14.73 18.44
CA LYS A 39 -31.57 -15.70 19.53
C LYS A 39 -30.39 -16.66 19.50
N ASP A 40 -30.05 -17.15 20.69
CA ASP A 40 -28.99 -18.12 20.89
C ASP A 40 -29.37 -19.47 20.25
N GLY A 41 -28.46 -20.06 19.48
CA GLY A 41 -28.70 -21.33 18.77
C GLY A 41 -29.50 -21.24 17.46
N ASP A 42 -29.92 -20.05 17.01
CA ASP A 42 -30.61 -19.89 15.72
C ASP A 42 -29.64 -20.06 14.54
N LYS A 43 -30.15 -20.64 13.44
CA LYS A 43 -29.38 -20.78 12.20
C LYS A 43 -29.12 -19.40 11.59
N ALA A 44 -27.85 -18.98 11.56
CA ALA A 44 -27.46 -17.76 10.86
C ALA A 44 -27.89 -17.84 9.39
N LYS A 45 -28.65 -16.84 8.95
CA LYS A 45 -29.07 -16.77 7.55
C LYS A 45 -27.84 -16.54 6.69
N LYS A 46 -27.53 -17.51 5.83
CA LYS A 46 -26.48 -17.37 4.82
C LYS A 46 -26.89 -16.24 3.90
N VAL A 47 -26.20 -15.12 4.02
CA VAL A 47 -26.24 -14.09 2.98
C VAL A 47 -25.39 -14.68 1.87
N LYS A 48 -26.04 -15.23 0.83
CA LYS A 48 -25.36 -15.36 -0.47
C LYS A 48 -24.78 -13.97 -0.73
N PRO A 49 -23.50 -13.82 -1.11
CA PRO A 49 -23.02 -12.53 -1.57
C PRO A 49 -24.02 -12.13 -2.64
N THR A 50 -24.82 -11.11 -2.34
CA THR A 50 -25.70 -10.56 -3.35
C THR A 50 -24.73 -10.17 -4.45
N GLU A 51 -24.88 -10.74 -5.64
CA GLU A 51 -24.38 -10.12 -6.85
C GLU A 51 -25.16 -8.81 -7.04
N GLU A 52 -25.05 -7.90 -6.09
CA GLU A 52 -25.18 -6.50 -6.39
C GLU A 52 -23.97 -6.23 -7.28
N LYS A 53 -24.18 -6.39 -8.59
CA LYS A 53 -23.59 -5.51 -9.59
C LYS A 53 -24.05 -4.09 -9.23
N GLY A 54 -23.57 -3.59 -8.10
CA GLY A 54 -23.87 -2.28 -7.59
C GLY A 54 -23.40 -1.32 -8.66
N GLU A 55 -24.30 -0.49 -9.14
CA GLU A 55 -23.89 0.61 -10.00
C GLU A 55 -22.76 1.37 -9.29
N SER A 56 -21.77 1.81 -10.08
CA SER A 56 -20.64 2.55 -9.52
C SER A 56 -21.14 3.73 -8.70
N LEU A 57 -20.61 3.92 -7.49
CA LEU A 57 -20.99 5.07 -6.68
C LEU A 57 -20.57 6.36 -7.42
N PRO A 58 -21.46 7.37 -7.52
CA PRO A 58 -21.11 8.64 -8.13
C PRO A 58 -20.17 9.44 -7.21
N GLY A 59 -19.36 10.33 -7.78
CA GLY A 59 -18.56 11.30 -7.01
C GLY A 59 -17.06 10.99 -6.86
N PHE A 60 -16.55 9.94 -7.51
CA PHE A 60 -15.14 9.54 -7.42
C PHE A 60 -14.13 10.71 -7.61
N TYR A 61 -14.25 11.49 -8.69
CA TYR A 61 -13.31 12.60 -8.94
C TYR A 61 -13.41 13.73 -7.92
N ARG A 62 -14.61 14.00 -7.39
CA ARG A 62 -14.78 14.96 -6.30
C ARG A 62 -14.09 14.46 -5.04
N ALA A 63 -14.26 13.17 -4.72
CA ALA A 63 -13.59 12.55 -3.57
C ALA A 63 -12.05 12.60 -3.70
N VAL A 64 -11.53 12.36 -4.91
CA VAL A 64 -10.08 12.37 -5.19
C VAL A 64 -9.48 13.78 -5.18
N PHE A 65 -10.14 14.79 -5.75
CA PHE A 65 -9.51 16.12 -5.92
C PHE A 65 -9.97 17.16 -4.90
N VAL A 66 -11.20 17.05 -4.38
CA VAL A 66 -11.78 18.05 -3.45
C VAL A 66 -11.71 17.54 -2.03
N ASP A 67 -12.22 16.33 -1.77
CA ASP A 67 -12.37 15.83 -0.40
C ASP A 67 -11.04 15.34 0.20
N ASN A 68 -10.02 15.12 -0.63
CA ASN A 68 -8.65 14.85 -0.19
C ASN A 68 -8.04 15.99 0.65
N ARG A 69 -8.52 17.24 0.51
CA ARG A 69 -8.07 18.34 1.36
C ARG A 69 -8.37 18.08 2.84
N GLN A 70 -9.46 17.37 3.13
CA GLN A 70 -9.83 17.02 4.50
C GLN A 70 -8.78 16.13 5.18
N LEU A 71 -8.00 15.38 4.39
CA LEU A 71 -6.89 14.59 4.92
C LEU A 71 -5.89 15.44 5.70
N PHE A 72 -5.62 16.66 5.22
CA PHE A 72 -4.61 17.56 5.78
C PHE A 72 -5.15 18.54 6.81
N THR A 73 -6.47 18.79 6.83
CA THR A 73 -7.08 19.76 7.74
C THR A 73 -7.70 19.13 8.99
N THR A 74 -8.04 17.85 8.95
CA THR A 74 -8.68 17.17 10.09
C THR A 74 -7.66 16.89 11.20
N PRO A 75 -7.94 17.29 12.47
CA PRO A 75 -6.97 17.17 13.57
C PRO A 75 -6.60 15.72 13.90
N ARG A 76 -7.48 14.75 13.63
CA ARG A 76 -7.22 13.32 13.82
C ARG A 76 -6.05 12.81 12.96
N ASN A 77 -5.81 13.45 11.81
CA ASN A 77 -4.79 13.03 10.86
C ASN A 77 -3.40 13.61 11.17
N VAL A 78 -3.30 14.56 12.12
CA VAL A 78 -2.03 15.23 12.45
C VAL A 78 -0.98 14.23 12.89
N THR A 79 -1.35 13.24 13.70
CA THR A 79 -0.43 12.19 14.14
C THR A 79 0.19 11.47 12.95
N GLY A 80 -0.63 10.95 12.03
CA GLY A 80 -0.15 10.26 10.82
C GLY A 80 0.77 11.13 9.96
N LEU A 81 0.40 12.40 9.74
CA LEU A 81 1.19 13.34 8.95
C LEU A 81 2.56 13.66 9.59
N VAL A 82 2.59 13.88 10.91
CA VAL A 82 3.84 14.10 11.65
C VAL A 82 4.73 12.87 11.59
N PHE A 83 4.16 11.67 11.69
CA PHE A 83 4.91 10.43 11.55
C PHE A 83 5.52 10.26 10.16
N ILE A 84 4.77 10.52 9.09
CA ILE A 84 5.28 10.49 7.72
C ILE A 84 6.39 11.52 7.53
N ALA A 85 6.17 12.77 7.96
CA ALA A 85 7.19 13.83 7.87
C ALA A 85 8.46 13.43 8.63
N THR A 86 8.33 12.84 9.81
CA THR A 86 9.46 12.35 10.61
C THR A 86 10.22 11.23 9.88
N ALA A 87 9.51 10.24 9.32
CA ALA A 87 10.12 9.17 8.55
C ALA A 87 10.88 9.71 7.32
N VAL A 88 10.36 10.74 6.66
CA VAL A 88 10.95 11.36 5.48
C VAL A 88 12.18 12.19 5.85
N CYS A 89 12.12 12.98 6.92
CA CYS A 89 13.27 13.69 7.45
C CYS A 89 14.37 12.71 7.86
N CYS A 90 14.02 11.64 8.58
CA CYS A 90 14.96 10.59 8.97
C CYS A 90 15.62 9.97 7.73
N LYS A 91 14.82 9.57 6.74
CA LYS A 91 15.30 9.06 5.45
C LYS A 91 16.28 10.02 4.78
N PHE A 92 15.91 11.31 4.70
CA PHE A 92 16.67 12.35 4.02
C PHE A 92 18.06 12.60 4.62
N PHE A 93 18.15 12.69 5.96
CA PHE A 93 19.42 13.01 6.64
C PHE A 93 20.31 11.78 6.87
N VAL A 94 19.75 10.58 6.92
CA VAL A 94 20.48 9.36 7.29
C VAL A 94 21.00 8.58 6.08
N ALA A 95 20.41 8.76 4.90
CA ALA A 95 20.76 7.98 3.69
C ALA A 95 22.26 7.99 3.34
N GLY A 96 22.97 9.09 3.59
CA GLY A 96 24.40 9.25 3.28
C GLY A 96 25.37 8.88 4.41
N ARG A 97 24.89 8.43 5.57
CA ARG A 97 25.72 8.19 6.77
C ARG A 97 26.12 6.71 6.87
N ASN A 98 27.16 6.33 6.14
CA ASN A 98 27.86 5.05 6.33
C ASN A 98 29.08 5.28 7.23
N TYR A 99 29.23 4.45 8.26
CA TYR A 99 30.35 4.55 9.19
C TYR A 99 31.35 3.44 8.89
N THR A 100 32.64 3.73 8.94
CA THR A 100 33.70 2.71 8.93
C THR A 100 34.17 2.51 10.37
N LEU A 101 34.15 1.26 10.82
CA LEU A 101 34.68 0.91 12.14
C LEU A 101 36.10 0.37 11.96
N THR A 102 37.10 1.14 12.39
CA THR A 102 38.49 0.71 12.47
C THR A 102 38.71 -0.03 13.79
N ILE A 103 39.04 -1.33 13.76
CA ILE A 103 39.44 -2.08 14.96
C ILE A 103 40.95 -1.94 15.12
N PRO A 104 41.47 -1.22 16.12
CA PRO A 104 42.90 -1.13 16.35
C PRO A 104 43.39 -2.40 17.07
N GLY A 105 44.18 -3.23 16.38
CA GLY A 105 44.82 -4.39 17.02
C GLY A 105 45.43 -5.39 16.03
N ALA A 106 46.76 -5.37 15.95
CA ALA A 106 47.68 -6.30 15.24
C ALA A 106 47.70 -6.27 13.70
N ALA A 107 48.80 -5.73 13.16
CA ALA A 107 49.34 -5.79 11.78
C ALA A 107 48.45 -5.36 10.59
N TYR A 108 47.13 -5.37 10.71
CA TYR A 108 46.19 -5.01 9.64
C TYR A 108 45.05 -4.16 10.20
N THR A 109 44.86 -2.97 9.65
CA THR A 109 43.64 -2.18 9.85
C THR A 109 42.54 -2.77 8.98
N VAL A 110 41.56 -3.44 9.60
CA VAL A 110 40.35 -3.89 8.91
C VAL A 110 39.29 -2.79 9.04
N ASP A 111 38.99 -2.13 7.92
CA ASP A 111 37.88 -1.18 7.82
C ASP A 111 36.58 -1.97 7.58
N LEU A 112 35.72 -2.07 8.61
CA LEU A 112 34.41 -2.68 8.45
C LEU A 112 33.38 -1.58 8.08
N PRO A 113 32.82 -1.58 6.85
CA PRO A 113 31.74 -0.66 6.50
C PRO A 113 30.45 -1.10 7.22
N LEU A 114 29.93 -0.23 8.09
CA LEU A 114 28.64 -0.39 8.74
C LEU A 114 27.59 0.40 7.93
N PRO A 115 26.72 -0.26 7.14
CA PRO A 115 25.75 0.39 6.26
C PRO A 115 24.51 0.88 7.03
N ILE A 116 24.71 1.51 8.19
CA ILE A 116 23.64 1.97 9.09
C ILE A 116 22.69 2.92 8.33
N GLY A 117 23.25 3.80 7.50
CA GLY A 117 22.49 4.71 6.64
C GLY A 117 21.52 3.98 5.72
N HIS A 118 22.00 2.94 5.03
CA HIS A 118 21.16 2.14 4.12
C HIS A 118 20.10 1.32 4.86
N VAL A 119 20.43 0.75 6.03
CA VAL A 119 19.47 0.00 6.84
C VAL A 119 18.34 0.90 7.33
N LEU A 120 18.66 2.09 7.85
CA LEU A 120 17.66 3.06 8.30
C LEU A 120 16.85 3.63 7.14
N HIS A 121 17.48 3.85 5.98
CA HIS A 121 16.78 4.27 4.77
C HIS A 121 15.77 3.20 4.30
N ALA A 122 16.17 1.93 4.27
CA ALA A 122 15.30 0.81 3.95
C ALA A 122 14.18 0.67 4.99
N ALA A 123 14.48 0.83 6.28
CA ALA A 123 13.48 0.77 7.34
C ALA A 123 12.44 1.91 7.21
N ALA A 124 12.87 3.12 6.89
CA ALA A 124 11.98 4.25 6.64
C ALA A 124 11.05 3.98 5.45
N TRP A 125 11.57 3.46 4.34
CA TRP A 125 10.74 3.04 3.21
C TRP A 125 9.78 1.91 3.55
N GLY A 126 10.24 0.88 4.27
CA GLY A 126 9.39 -0.23 4.69
C GLY A 126 8.21 0.24 5.55
N PHE A 127 8.46 1.18 6.45
CA PHE A 127 7.40 1.81 7.24
C PHE A 127 6.45 2.65 6.37
N LEU A 128 6.97 3.45 5.44
CA LEU A 128 6.13 4.22 4.51
C LEU A 128 5.25 3.30 3.65
N PHE A 129 5.80 2.21 3.11
CA PHE A 129 5.04 1.22 2.36
C PHE A 129 3.96 0.56 3.19
N TRP A 130 4.25 0.19 4.45
CA TRP A 130 3.22 -0.28 5.36
C TRP A 130 2.09 0.74 5.50
N TYR A 131 2.44 2.00 5.78
CA TYR A 131 1.46 3.06 6.02
C TYR A 131 0.59 3.31 4.79
N TYR A 132 1.19 3.30 3.59
CA TYR A 132 0.46 3.42 2.33
C TYR A 132 -0.55 2.29 2.12
N MET A 133 -0.16 1.04 2.40
CA MET A 133 -1.07 -0.10 2.29
C MET A 133 -2.24 0.02 3.28
N GLU A 134 -2.01 0.51 4.49
CA GLU A 134 -3.07 0.79 5.47
C GLU A 134 -3.99 1.94 5.04
N ILE A 135 -3.47 2.98 4.36
CA ILE A 135 -4.31 4.03 3.77
C ILE A 135 -5.23 3.46 2.70
N VAL A 136 -4.69 2.63 1.80
CA VAL A 136 -5.49 1.97 0.75
C VAL A 136 -6.57 1.10 1.39
N TYR A 137 -6.20 0.28 2.38
CA TYR A 137 -7.11 -0.60 3.09
C TYR A 137 -8.21 0.16 3.83
N SER A 138 -7.85 1.15 4.65
CA SER A 138 -8.81 1.95 5.43
C SER A 138 -9.79 2.69 4.52
N THR A 139 -9.29 3.31 3.45
CA THR A 139 -10.11 4.05 2.48
C THR A 139 -11.07 3.11 1.72
N ALA A 140 -10.61 1.90 1.38
CA ALA A 140 -11.44 0.89 0.71
C ALA A 140 -12.65 0.45 1.56
N PHE A 141 -12.54 0.51 2.88
CA PHE A 141 -13.59 0.11 3.85
C PHE A 141 -14.22 1.30 4.59
N ASP A 142 -14.39 2.43 3.88
CA ASP A 142 -15.20 3.57 4.33
C ASP A 142 -14.64 4.33 5.55
N ARG A 143 -13.34 4.22 5.82
CA ARG A 143 -12.64 5.07 6.80
C ARG A 143 -11.88 6.18 6.08
N GLU A 144 -12.27 7.43 6.36
CA GLU A 144 -11.70 8.62 5.71
C GLU A 144 -10.53 9.25 6.48
N ASP A 145 -10.37 8.86 7.75
CA ASP A 145 -9.27 9.26 8.61
C ASP A 145 -8.00 8.45 8.28
N LEU A 146 -6.82 9.06 8.49
CA LEU A 146 -5.53 8.38 8.37
C LEU A 146 -5.43 7.23 9.38
N PRO A 147 -4.75 6.12 9.03
CA PRO A 147 -4.62 4.99 9.93
C PRO A 147 -3.79 5.35 11.16
N ASP A 148 -4.25 4.85 12.31
CA ASP A 148 -3.54 5.01 13.58
C ASP A 148 -2.20 4.28 13.55
N VAL A 149 -1.16 4.94 14.05
CA VAL A 149 0.20 4.39 14.13
C VAL A 149 0.31 3.49 15.36
N VAL A 150 -0.27 2.29 15.29
CA VAL A 150 -0.17 1.29 16.36
C VAL A 150 1.05 0.40 16.12
N VAL A 151 2.19 0.81 16.68
CA VAL A 151 3.45 0.06 16.58
C VAL A 151 3.49 -1.00 17.69
N GLY A 152 3.33 -2.27 17.32
CA GLY A 152 3.38 -3.40 18.26
C GLY A 152 4.78 -3.69 18.79
N GLY A 153 5.30 -2.86 19.70
CA GLY A 153 6.62 -3.03 20.31
C GLY A 153 7.80 -3.09 19.31
N PRO A 154 9.05 -3.25 19.78
CA PRO A 154 10.23 -3.21 18.90
C PRO A 154 10.33 -4.43 17.97
N ARG A 155 10.04 -5.64 18.46
CA ARG A 155 10.07 -6.86 17.63
C ARG A 155 8.96 -6.87 16.58
N GLY A 156 7.75 -6.42 16.94
CA GLY A 156 6.65 -6.32 15.99
C GLY A 156 6.91 -5.25 14.93
N PHE A 157 7.51 -4.13 15.31
CA PHE A 157 7.92 -3.08 14.36
C PHE A 157 8.89 -3.60 13.28
N VAL A 158 9.95 -4.32 13.67
CA VAL A 158 10.90 -4.89 12.70
C VAL A 158 10.20 -5.88 11.77
N ARG A 159 9.37 -6.77 12.32
CA ARG A 159 8.59 -7.73 11.51
C ARG A 159 7.65 -7.02 10.53
N LEU A 160 7.03 -5.93 10.96
CA LEU A 160 6.15 -5.09 10.13
C LEU A 160 6.93 -4.52 8.95
N ILE A 161 8.07 -3.87 9.20
CA ILE A 161 8.94 -3.31 8.17
C ILE A 161 9.38 -4.37 7.17
N VAL A 162 9.90 -5.50 7.66
CA VAL A 162 10.38 -6.59 6.79
C VAL A 162 9.26 -7.12 5.92
N ARG A 163 8.06 -7.37 6.52
CA ARG A 163 6.89 -7.82 5.77
C ARG A 163 6.50 -6.81 4.70
N SER A 164 6.45 -5.53 5.02
CA SER A 164 6.03 -4.49 4.06
C SER A 164 7.02 -4.27 2.93
N ILE A 165 8.33 -4.30 3.20
CA ILE A 165 9.36 -4.28 2.16
C ILE A 165 9.21 -5.50 1.25
N TYR A 166 9.10 -6.70 1.85
CA TYR A 166 8.94 -7.94 1.11
C TYR A 166 7.69 -7.92 0.22
N THR A 167 6.54 -7.56 0.77
CA THR A 167 5.29 -7.49 0.03
C THR A 167 5.35 -6.48 -1.11
N PHE A 168 5.87 -5.28 -0.87
CA PHE A 168 6.02 -4.27 -1.92
C PHE A 168 6.99 -4.72 -3.01
N PHE A 169 8.11 -5.34 -2.64
CA PHE A 169 9.09 -5.90 -3.57
C PHE A 169 8.47 -6.98 -4.45
N ILE A 170 7.70 -7.92 -3.88
CA ILE A 170 7.01 -8.96 -4.65
C ILE A 170 5.97 -8.36 -5.59
N VAL A 171 5.21 -7.35 -5.15
CA VAL A 171 4.25 -6.64 -6.00
C VAL A 171 4.96 -5.98 -7.19
N LEU A 172 6.06 -5.26 -6.94
CA LEU A 172 6.84 -4.62 -7.98
C LEU A 172 7.43 -5.67 -8.94
N LEU A 173 8.00 -6.75 -8.41
CA LEU A 173 8.56 -7.84 -9.20
C LEU A 173 7.51 -8.52 -10.08
N ALA A 174 6.32 -8.78 -9.56
CA ALA A 174 5.24 -9.41 -10.30
C ALA A 174 4.75 -8.54 -11.46
N VAL A 175 4.68 -7.23 -11.23
CA VAL A 175 4.21 -6.26 -12.21
C VAL A 175 5.28 -5.96 -13.28
N GLU A 176 6.55 -5.92 -12.89
CA GLU A 176 7.70 -5.70 -13.80
C GLU A 176 8.26 -7.00 -14.40
N LEU A 177 7.64 -8.15 -14.11
CA LEU A 177 8.08 -9.45 -14.62
C LEU A 177 8.24 -9.48 -16.15
N PRO A 178 7.31 -8.91 -16.97
CA PRO A 178 7.47 -8.85 -18.42
C PRO A 178 8.72 -8.08 -18.85
N LEU A 179 9.06 -6.99 -18.15
CA LEU A 179 10.26 -6.21 -18.41
C LEU A 179 11.53 -7.03 -18.10
N LEU A 180 11.55 -7.76 -16.99
CA LEU A 180 12.68 -8.61 -16.62
C LEU A 180 12.90 -9.75 -17.62
N ILE A 181 11.82 -10.37 -18.10
CA ILE A 181 11.90 -11.38 -19.17
C ILE A 181 12.46 -10.76 -20.45
N TYR A 182 11.96 -9.58 -20.83
CA TYR A 182 12.48 -8.84 -21.99
C TYR A 182 13.98 -8.56 -21.87
N LEU A 183 14.43 -7.99 -20.74
CA LEU A 183 15.84 -7.70 -20.50
C LEU A 183 16.72 -8.96 -20.58
N ALA A 184 16.27 -10.06 -19.98
CA ALA A 184 16.98 -11.34 -20.05
C ALA A 184 17.08 -11.86 -21.50
N THR A 185 15.99 -11.79 -22.28
CA THR A 185 16.03 -12.24 -23.68
C THR A 185 16.88 -11.34 -24.58
N SER A 186 16.83 -10.02 -24.38
CA SER A 186 17.66 -9.06 -25.12
C SER A 186 19.15 -9.27 -24.86
N ALA A 187 19.55 -9.56 -23.61
CA ALA A 187 20.93 -9.84 -23.25
C ALA A 187 21.48 -11.13 -23.89
N ILE A 188 20.62 -12.14 -24.11
CA ILE A 188 21.00 -13.40 -24.76
C ILE A 188 21.10 -13.22 -26.28
N THR A 189 20.17 -12.46 -26.86
CA THR A 189 20.03 -12.33 -28.32
C THR A 189 20.84 -11.18 -28.92
N ASN A 190 21.34 -10.25 -28.10
CA ASN A 190 21.93 -8.98 -28.53
C ASN A 190 21.03 -8.15 -29.45
N VAL A 191 19.70 -8.35 -29.38
CA VAL A 191 18.73 -7.58 -30.16
C VAL A 191 17.99 -6.62 -29.22
N GLU A 192 18.20 -5.32 -29.44
CA GLU A 192 17.55 -4.27 -28.67
C GLU A 192 16.33 -3.73 -29.42
N TRP A 193 15.16 -3.85 -28.79
CA TRP A 193 13.91 -3.27 -29.30
C TRP A 193 13.48 -2.13 -28.38
N PRO A 194 13.97 -0.89 -28.59
CA PRO A 194 13.80 0.19 -27.62
C PRO A 194 12.33 0.50 -27.33
N VAL A 195 11.45 0.34 -28.33
CA VAL A 195 10.00 0.55 -28.15
C VAL A 195 9.40 -0.47 -27.18
N LEU A 196 9.76 -1.76 -27.30
CA LEU A 196 9.25 -2.82 -26.42
C LEU A 196 9.71 -2.61 -24.97
N PHE A 197 10.94 -2.13 -24.76
CA PHE A 197 11.45 -1.78 -23.43
C PHE A 197 10.54 -0.76 -22.74
N TYR A 198 10.23 0.36 -23.40
CA TYR A 198 9.35 1.38 -22.83
C TYR A 198 7.92 0.88 -22.62
N VAL A 199 7.40 0.06 -23.54
CA VAL A 199 6.07 -0.54 -23.38
C VAL A 199 6.00 -1.42 -22.13
N PHE A 200 7.01 -2.24 -21.86
CA PHE A 200 7.03 -3.08 -20.65
C PHE A 200 7.28 -2.26 -19.38
N LEU A 201 8.17 -1.28 -19.41
CA LEU A 201 8.45 -0.41 -18.26
C LEU A 201 7.23 0.41 -17.85
N PHE A 202 6.62 1.14 -18.80
CA PHE A 202 5.44 1.94 -18.50
C PHE A 202 4.20 1.08 -18.29
N GLY A 203 4.09 -0.05 -18.99
CA GLY A 203 3.01 -1.02 -18.80
C GLY A 203 3.03 -1.63 -17.40
N GLY A 204 4.19 -2.02 -16.89
CA GLY A 204 4.38 -2.47 -15.51
C GLY A 204 3.95 -1.40 -14.52
N LEU A 205 4.61 -0.24 -14.52
CA LEU A 205 4.25 0.88 -13.65
C LEU A 205 2.77 1.28 -13.73
N PHE A 206 2.13 1.14 -14.89
CA PHE A 206 0.70 1.40 -15.05
C PHE A 206 -0.19 0.35 -14.36
N LEU A 207 0.24 -0.90 -14.18
CA LEU A 207 -0.50 -1.93 -13.43
C LEU A 207 -0.31 -1.82 -11.90
N LEU A 208 0.72 -1.09 -11.46
CA LEU A 208 1.12 -1.00 -10.06
C LEU A 208 0.00 -0.54 -9.10
N PRO A 209 -0.82 0.50 -9.41
CA PRO A 209 -1.93 0.89 -8.53
C PRO A 209 -2.94 -0.24 -8.24
N MET A 210 -3.31 -1.04 -9.25
CA MET A 210 -4.20 -2.19 -9.01
C MET A 210 -3.51 -3.30 -8.23
N ALA A 211 -2.23 -3.55 -8.48
CA ALA A 211 -1.48 -4.57 -7.74
C ALA A 211 -1.32 -4.20 -6.26
N ILE A 212 -1.12 -2.91 -5.96
CA ILE A 212 -1.16 -2.37 -4.59
C ILE A 212 -2.54 -2.59 -3.98
N LEU A 213 -3.61 -2.28 -4.73
CA LEU A 213 -4.98 -2.45 -4.23
C LEU A 213 -5.31 -3.90 -3.88
N THR A 214 -5.00 -4.85 -4.77
CA THR A 214 -5.32 -6.28 -4.55
C THR A 214 -4.63 -6.81 -3.32
N VAL A 215 -3.37 -6.44 -3.10
CA VAL A 215 -2.61 -6.90 -1.94
C VAL A 215 -3.03 -6.16 -0.66
N ALA A 216 -3.38 -4.88 -0.73
CA ALA A 216 -3.86 -4.13 0.43
C ALA A 216 -5.21 -4.64 0.93
N VAL A 217 -6.16 -4.85 0.01
CA VAL A 217 -7.50 -5.36 0.35
C VAL A 217 -7.46 -6.85 0.70
N GLY A 218 -6.68 -7.63 -0.04
CA GLY A 218 -6.54 -9.07 0.18
C GLY A 218 -5.75 -9.46 1.42
N LYS A 219 -4.89 -8.56 1.93
CA LYS A 219 -3.91 -8.80 3.01
C LYS A 219 -2.88 -9.91 2.75
N ASP A 220 -2.98 -10.56 1.60
CA ASP A 220 -2.15 -11.65 1.09
C ASP A 220 -1.87 -11.46 -0.40
N LEU A 221 -0.92 -12.25 -0.93
CA LEU A 221 -0.51 -12.22 -2.33
C LEU A 221 -1.41 -13.07 -3.25
N THR A 222 -2.39 -13.79 -2.70
CA THR A 222 -3.24 -14.75 -3.43
C THR A 222 -4.15 -14.09 -4.47
N LEU A 223 -4.50 -12.82 -4.25
CA LEU A 223 -5.31 -12.00 -5.16
C LEU A 223 -4.51 -11.31 -6.27
N LEU A 224 -3.19 -11.49 -6.30
CA LEU A 224 -2.32 -10.93 -7.32
C LEU A 224 -2.37 -11.80 -8.59
N ARG A 225 -3.53 -11.83 -9.25
CA ARG A 225 -3.71 -12.53 -10.53
C ARG A 225 -3.80 -11.54 -11.69
N PRO A 226 -3.00 -11.69 -12.78
CA PRO A 226 -2.97 -10.74 -13.89
C PRO A 226 -4.31 -10.54 -14.60
N ASP A 227 -5.11 -11.61 -14.73
CA ASP A 227 -6.45 -11.60 -15.33
C ASP A 227 -7.41 -10.66 -14.59
N TYR A 228 -7.40 -10.72 -13.26
CA TYR A 228 -8.22 -9.87 -12.39
C TYR A 228 -7.81 -8.39 -12.44
N LEU A 229 -6.50 -8.13 -12.49
CA LEU A 229 -5.95 -6.77 -12.61
C LEU A 229 -6.37 -6.12 -13.92
N VAL A 230 -6.12 -6.79 -15.05
CA VAL A 230 -6.38 -6.24 -16.39
C VAL A 230 -7.88 -6.06 -16.63
N ALA A 231 -8.71 -7.03 -16.21
CA ALA A 231 -10.16 -6.91 -16.38
C ALA A 231 -10.75 -5.71 -15.63
N ALA A 232 -10.29 -5.44 -14.40
CA ALA A 232 -10.71 -4.27 -13.63
C ALA A 232 -10.29 -2.96 -14.29
N ILE A 233 -9.06 -2.88 -14.81
CA ILE A 233 -8.54 -1.70 -15.50
C ILE A 233 -9.31 -1.42 -16.79
N LEU A 234 -9.63 -2.45 -17.59
CA LEU A 234 -10.37 -2.26 -18.84
C LEU A 234 -11.80 -1.77 -18.60
N ARG A 235 -12.48 -2.29 -17.57
CA ARG A 235 -13.83 -1.87 -17.20
C ARG A 235 -13.88 -0.48 -16.57
N GLY A 236 -12.87 -0.16 -15.74
CA GLY A 236 -12.75 1.09 -15.00
C GLY A 236 -11.67 2.04 -15.53
N PHE A 237 -11.37 2.04 -16.84
CA PHE A 237 -10.17 2.70 -17.37
C PHE A 237 -10.10 4.20 -17.02
N ARG A 238 -11.21 4.93 -17.21
CA ARG A 238 -11.28 6.37 -16.91
C ARG A 238 -11.01 6.71 -15.44
N PRO A 239 -11.71 6.12 -14.46
CA PRO A 239 -11.41 6.37 -13.05
C PRO A 239 -10.03 5.84 -12.64
N TYR A 240 -9.54 4.76 -13.27
CA TYR A 240 -8.22 4.20 -13.02
C TYR A 240 -7.05 5.12 -13.42
N LEU A 241 -7.23 5.98 -14.43
CA LEU A 241 -6.20 6.94 -14.81
C LEU A 241 -5.82 7.89 -13.67
N ALA A 242 -6.74 8.23 -12.75
CA ALA A 242 -6.44 9.13 -11.65
C ALA A 242 -5.34 8.59 -10.70
N PRO A 243 -5.48 7.40 -10.08
CA PRO A 243 -4.42 6.83 -9.25
C PRO A 243 -3.13 6.55 -10.05
N ALA A 244 -3.23 6.12 -11.31
CA ALA A 244 -2.05 5.85 -12.14
C ALA A 244 -1.24 7.12 -12.44
N VAL A 245 -1.90 8.22 -12.82
CA VAL A 245 -1.25 9.51 -13.08
C VAL A 245 -0.67 10.10 -11.79
N LEU A 246 -1.39 10.01 -10.67
CA LEU A 246 -0.87 10.49 -9.38
C LEU A 246 0.37 9.73 -8.93
N LEU A 247 0.37 8.39 -9.07
CA LEU A 247 1.52 7.57 -8.72
C LEU A 247 2.69 7.80 -9.68
N GLY A 248 2.42 7.95 -10.99
CA GLY A 248 3.42 8.32 -11.98
C GLY A 248 4.03 9.69 -11.72
N ALA A 249 3.23 10.69 -11.35
CA ALA A 249 3.69 12.02 -10.97
C ALA A 249 4.55 11.96 -9.70
N ALA A 250 4.14 11.19 -8.68
CA ALA A 250 4.97 10.97 -7.49
C ALA A 250 6.32 10.34 -7.84
N GLY A 251 6.34 9.34 -8.71
CA GLY A 251 7.56 8.72 -9.22
C GLY A 251 8.47 9.72 -9.94
N ALA A 252 7.90 10.53 -10.84
CA ALA A 252 8.64 11.54 -11.59
C ALA A 252 9.21 12.66 -10.71
N ILE A 253 8.52 13.06 -9.66
CA ILE A 253 9.06 14.03 -8.68
C ILE A 253 10.14 13.35 -7.82
N GLN A 254 9.96 12.07 -7.46
CA GLN A 254 10.91 11.32 -6.64
C GLN A 254 12.27 11.13 -7.33
N THR A 255 12.33 11.05 -8.67
CA THR A 255 13.62 11.00 -9.40
C THR A 255 14.42 12.30 -9.32
N GLN A 256 13.77 13.43 -9.01
CA GLN A 256 14.42 14.72 -8.78
C GLN A 256 14.75 14.96 -7.29
N ALA A 257 14.18 14.15 -6.39
CA ALA A 257 14.31 14.29 -4.96
C ALA A 257 15.57 13.55 -4.44
N ASN A 258 16.71 14.24 -4.50
CA ASN A 258 17.97 13.73 -3.92
C ASN A 258 17.94 13.67 -2.39
N GLN A 259 18.84 12.86 -1.82
CA GLN A 259 19.07 12.78 -0.38
C GLN A 259 20.14 13.79 0.05
N TYR A 260 20.27 14.02 1.36
CA TYR A 260 21.26 14.95 1.88
C TYR A 260 22.69 14.44 1.61
N SER A 261 23.50 15.26 0.93
CA SER A 261 24.90 14.95 0.62
C SER A 261 25.85 16.11 0.97
N ASN A 262 25.71 16.71 2.16
CA ASN A 262 26.51 17.87 2.62
C ASN A 262 26.45 19.10 1.69
N GLN A 263 25.32 19.30 1.03
CA GLN A 263 25.10 20.42 0.13
C GLN A 263 24.82 21.71 0.91
N GLY A 264 24.92 22.86 0.24
CA GLY A 264 24.54 24.16 0.83
C GLY A 264 23.09 24.17 1.31
N PHE A 265 22.81 24.96 2.36
CA PHE A 265 21.51 25.00 3.05
C PHE A 265 20.31 25.13 2.09
N ALA A 266 20.39 26.04 1.11
CA ALA A 266 19.29 26.28 0.17
C ALA A 266 18.96 25.03 -0.68
N VAL A 267 19.98 24.31 -1.14
CA VAL A 267 19.81 23.09 -1.97
C VAL A 267 19.28 21.94 -1.11
N ALA A 268 19.79 21.79 0.11
CA ALA A 268 19.28 20.81 1.06
C ALA A 268 17.82 21.06 1.43
N ALA A 269 17.44 22.32 1.68
CA ALA A 269 16.05 22.69 1.95
C ALA A 269 15.14 22.40 0.76
N TRP A 270 15.59 22.69 -0.47
CA TRP A 270 14.85 22.38 -1.69
C TRP A 270 14.62 20.87 -1.86
N HIS A 271 15.65 20.05 -1.69
CA HIS A 271 15.49 18.59 -1.80
C HIS A 271 14.63 18.01 -0.68
N LEU A 272 14.70 18.55 0.54
CA LEU A 272 13.79 18.14 1.61
C LEU A 272 12.34 18.50 1.27
N LEU A 273 12.09 19.70 0.74
CA LEU A 273 10.77 20.12 0.29
C LEU A 273 10.23 19.21 -0.82
N LEU A 274 11.07 18.84 -1.78
CA LEU A 274 10.70 17.87 -2.83
C LEU A 274 10.37 16.51 -2.24
N ASN A 275 11.19 15.98 -1.31
CA ASN A 275 10.91 14.70 -0.66
C ASN A 275 9.56 14.75 0.10
N LEU A 276 9.23 15.85 0.78
CA LEU A 276 7.93 16.02 1.44
C LEU A 276 6.78 16.15 0.44
N THR A 277 6.99 16.87 -0.66
CA THR A 277 5.99 17.04 -1.73
C THR A 277 5.65 15.71 -2.37
N VAL A 278 6.65 14.84 -2.63
CA VAL A 278 6.42 13.47 -3.12
C VAL A 278 5.46 12.74 -2.21
N GLN A 279 5.63 12.85 -0.89
CA GLN A 279 4.79 12.15 0.07
C GLN A 279 3.35 12.64 0.04
N VAL A 280 3.13 13.95 -0.06
CA VAL A 280 1.79 14.53 -0.24
C VAL A 280 1.10 13.92 -1.47
N VAL A 281 1.80 13.84 -2.61
CA VAL A 281 1.26 13.25 -3.83
C VAL A 281 1.00 11.75 -3.66
N ILE A 282 1.91 11.01 -3.01
CA ILE A 282 1.72 9.58 -2.73
C ILE A 282 0.51 9.35 -1.82
N LEU A 283 0.29 10.15 -0.78
CA LEU A 283 -0.87 9.98 0.11
C LEU A 283 -2.18 10.14 -0.66
N ILE A 284 -2.26 11.15 -1.54
CA ILE A 284 -3.40 11.37 -2.42
C ILE A 284 -3.55 10.18 -3.38
N ALA A 285 -2.45 9.66 -3.95
CA ALA A 285 -2.46 8.50 -4.82
C ALA A 285 -2.99 7.25 -4.10
N MET A 286 -2.46 6.92 -2.92
CA MET A 286 -2.88 5.76 -2.12
C MET A 286 -4.34 5.86 -1.70
N ARG A 287 -4.79 7.04 -1.28
CA ARG A 287 -6.21 7.27 -1.00
C ARG A 287 -7.07 7.11 -2.27
N SER A 288 -6.61 7.61 -3.42
CA SER A 288 -7.34 7.44 -4.69
C SER A 288 -7.45 5.97 -5.12
N ILE A 289 -6.44 5.14 -4.82
CA ILE A 289 -6.47 3.69 -5.05
C ILE A 289 -7.56 3.04 -4.17
N GLY A 290 -7.63 3.38 -2.88
CA GLY A 290 -8.68 2.88 -2.00
C GLY A 290 -10.08 3.39 -2.38
N LEU A 291 -10.19 4.65 -2.82
CA LEU A 291 -11.45 5.22 -3.33
C LEU A 291 -11.92 4.52 -4.61
N PHE A 292 -11.00 4.06 -5.46
CA PHE A 292 -11.33 3.30 -6.66
C PHE A 292 -12.04 1.99 -6.27
N TYR A 293 -11.52 1.27 -5.28
CA TYR A 293 -12.21 0.10 -4.72
C TYR A 293 -13.60 0.44 -4.19
N ARG A 294 -13.71 1.51 -3.38
CA ARG A 294 -14.98 1.93 -2.77
C ARG A 294 -16.06 2.23 -3.82
N HIS A 295 -15.72 2.96 -4.89
CA HIS A 295 -16.70 3.40 -5.88
C HIS A 295 -16.92 2.39 -7.01
N TYR A 296 -15.94 1.55 -7.31
CA TYR A 296 -15.94 0.63 -8.46
C TYR A 296 -15.69 -0.82 -8.06
N SER A 297 -16.07 -1.20 -6.83
CA SER A 297 -16.00 -2.59 -6.36
C SER A 297 -16.71 -3.56 -7.31
N CYS A 298 -17.77 -3.11 -7.99
CA CYS A 298 -18.50 -3.88 -9.00
C CYS A 298 -17.70 -4.27 -10.25
N TYR A 299 -16.56 -3.62 -10.50
CA TYR A 299 -15.65 -3.98 -11.60
C TYR A 299 -14.63 -5.04 -11.18
N LEU A 300 -14.46 -5.27 -9.88
CA LEU A 300 -13.55 -6.25 -9.31
C LEU A 300 -14.24 -7.61 -9.26
N GLN A 301 -13.48 -8.67 -9.56
CA GLN A 301 -14.04 -10.03 -9.66
C GLN A 301 -13.96 -10.82 -8.34
N TRP A 302 -13.59 -10.15 -7.24
CA TRP A 302 -13.32 -10.75 -5.93
C TRP A 302 -14.02 -10.01 -4.79
#